data_AF-A0A966Q0R5-F1
#
_entry.id   AF-A0A966Q0R5-F1
#
_cell.length_a   1.000
_cell.length_b   1.000
_cell.length_c   1.000
_cell.angle_alpha   90.00
_cell.angle_beta   90.00
_cell.angle_gamma   90.00
#
_symmetry.space_group_name_H-M   'P 1'
#
loop_
_entity.id
_entity.type
_entity.pdbx_description
1 polymer ?
#
loop_
_entity_poly.entity_id
_entity_poly.type
_entity_poly.pdbx_seq_one_letter_code
_entity_poly.pdbx_strand_id
1 'polypeptide(L)' 'GVVFEIDIEEGQKSIYVDNISDATGEMETLLPRGTKLRVVSGPHMVDSTITQTSDSVSKQVALFKCSIIEE' A
#
# COMPACT_ATOMS: atom_id res chain seq x y z
N GLY A 1 3.07 -8.14 10.92
CA GLY A 1 2.87 -8.11 9.46
C GLY A 1 3.80 -7.10 8.82
N VAL A 2 3.96 -7.13 7.50
CA VAL A 2 4.72 -6.11 6.75
C VAL A 2 3.75 -5.32 5.88
N VAL A 3 3.85 -4.00 5.90
CA VAL A 3 3.00 -3.09 5.11
C VAL A 3 3.91 -2.15 4.32
N PHE A 4 3.59 -1.97 3.04
CA PHE A 4 4.23 -1.00 2.17
C PHE A 4 3.30 0.19 1.97
N GLU A 5 3.72 1.36 2.42
CA GLU A 5 3.10 2.63 2.08
C GLU A 5 3.71 3.09 0.75
N ILE A 6 2.90 3.15 -0.30
CA ILE A 6 3.32 3.55 -1.65
C ILE A 6 2.55 4.80 -2.02
N ASP A 7 3.27 5.89 -2.21
CA ASP A 7 2.70 7.13 -2.74
C ASP A 7 2.62 7.01 -4.27
N ILE A 8 1.42 7.21 -4.84
CA ILE A 8 1.18 7.26 -6.28
C ILE A 8 0.99 8.73 -6.66
N GLU A 9 1.94 9.29 -7.39
CA GLU A 9 1.91 10.68 -7.85
C GLU A 9 1.05 10.86 -9.12
N GLU A 10 0.65 12.11 -9.39
CA GLU A 10 -0.08 12.44 -10.61
C GLU A 10 0.74 12.07 -11.86
N GLY A 11 0.09 11.40 -12.82
CA GLY A 11 0.74 10.93 -14.05
C GLY A 11 1.34 9.53 -13.94
N GLN A 12 1.44 8.95 -12.74
CA GLN A 12 1.90 7.57 -12.59
C GLN A 12 0.82 6.57 -13.03
N LYS A 13 1.28 5.48 -13.66
CA LYS A 13 0.39 4.43 -14.15
C LYS A 13 -0.17 3.63 -12.98
N SER A 14 -1.47 3.75 -12.75
CA SER A 14 -2.26 2.94 -11.83
C SER A 14 -3.70 2.86 -12.32
N ILE A 15 -4.44 1.84 -11.88
CA ILE A 15 -5.87 1.70 -12.19
C ILE A 15 -6.61 1.39 -10.90
N TYR A 16 -7.57 2.23 -10.54
CA TYR A 16 -8.52 1.94 -9.48
C TYR A 16 -9.55 0.91 -9.97
N VAL A 17 -9.69 -0.21 -9.27
CA VAL A 17 -10.50 -1.37 -9.73
C VAL A 17 -11.51 -1.89 -8.70
N ASP A 18 -11.73 -1.15 -7.62
CA ASP A 18 -12.59 -1.58 -6.51
C ASP A 18 -13.99 -2.07 -6.95
N ASN A 19 -14.63 -1.37 -7.90
CA ASN A 19 -15.98 -1.70 -8.39
C ASN A 19 -16.06 -2.97 -9.26
N ILE A 20 -14.92 -3.54 -9.67
CA ILE A 20 -14.85 -4.74 -10.52
C ILE A 20 -14.01 -5.85 -9.86
N SER A 21 -13.54 -5.63 -8.64
CA SER A 21 -12.79 -6.58 -7.85
C SER A 21 -13.72 -7.52 -7.09
N ASP A 22 -13.29 -8.77 -6.91
CA ASP A 22 -13.93 -9.73 -5.99
C ASP A 22 -13.87 -9.25 -4.53
N ALA A 23 -13.03 -8.26 -4.21
CA ALA A 23 -12.86 -7.63 -2.91
C ALA A 23 -13.41 -6.18 -2.91
N THR A 24 -14.63 -5.98 -3.42
CA THR A 24 -15.27 -4.66 -3.45
C THR A 24 -15.37 -4.04 -2.06
N GLY A 25 -14.94 -2.78 -1.92
CA GLY A 25 -14.92 -2.03 -0.66
C GLY A 25 -13.56 -1.99 0.02
N GLU A 26 -12.59 -2.77 -0.46
CA GLU A 26 -11.19 -2.74 -0.01
C GLU A 26 -10.36 -1.66 -0.74
N MET A 27 -10.98 -0.89 -1.63
CA MET A 27 -10.37 0.23 -2.36
C MET A 27 -9.19 -0.20 -3.23
N GLU A 28 -9.33 -1.33 -3.92
CA GLU A 28 -8.23 -1.94 -4.66
C GLU A 28 -7.73 -1.04 -5.81
N THR A 29 -6.40 -0.89 -5.86
CA THR A 29 -5.68 -0.18 -6.92
C THR A 29 -4.60 -1.07 -7.52
N LEU A 30 -4.64 -1.28 -8.83
CA LEU A 30 -3.65 -2.07 -9.56
C LEU A 30 -2.50 -1.21 -10.06
N LEU A 31 -1.28 -1.70 -9.84
CA LEU A 31 -0.06 -1.19 -10.43
C LEU A 31 0.35 -2.05 -11.63
N PRO A 32 1.01 -1.47 -12.66
CA PRO A 32 1.56 -2.23 -13.76
C PRO A 32 2.51 -3.34 -13.30
N ARG A 33 2.59 -4.42 -14.08
CA ARG A 33 3.60 -5.43 -13.87
C ARG A 33 4.98 -4.83 -14.09
N GLY A 34 5.93 -5.24 -13.24
CA GLY A 34 7.31 -4.75 -13.31
C GLY A 34 7.54 -3.41 -12.62
N THR A 35 6.53 -2.82 -11.96
CA THR A 35 6.72 -1.65 -11.10
C THR A 35 7.80 -1.94 -10.05
N LYS A 36 8.85 -1.11 -10.03
CA LYS A 36 9.95 -1.20 -9.08
C LYS A 36 9.71 -0.21 -7.96
N LEU A 37 9.94 -0.65 -6.72
CA LEU A 37 9.80 0.17 -5.53
C LEU A 37 11.17 0.39 -4.89
N ARG A 38 11.42 1.60 -4.40
CA ARG A 38 12.55 1.91 -3.54
C ARG A 38 12.04 2.17 -2.13
N VAL A 39 12.58 1.48 -1.14
CA VAL A 39 12.33 1.81 0.27
C VAL A 39 13.01 3.14 0.58
N VAL A 40 12.23 4.14 0.98
CA VAL A 40 12.73 5.48 1.37
C VAL A 40 12.79 5.65 2.89
N SER A 41 12.00 4.89 3.65
CA SER A 41 11.99 4.95 5.13
C SER A 41 11.47 3.66 5.75
N GLY A 42 11.92 3.36 6.98
CA GLY A 42 11.48 2.22 7.79
C GLY A 42 12.56 1.14 8.03
N PRO A 43 12.22 0.06 8.74
CA PRO A 43 10.88 -0.27 9.26
C PRO A 43 10.46 0.63 10.43
N HIS A 44 9.22 1.11 10.39
CA HIS A 44 8.55 1.77 11.52
C HIS A 44 7.56 0.79 12.15
N MET A 45 7.70 0.51 13.44
CA MET A 45 6.77 -0.37 14.14
C MET A 45 5.51 0.44 14.51
N VAL A 46 4.39 0.14 13.85
CA VAL A 46 3.11 0.83 14.05
C VAL A 46 2.02 -0.16 14.47
N ASP A 47 0.99 0.35 15.13
CA ASP A 47 -0.20 -0.43 15.44
C ASP A 47 -1.03 -0.63 14.15
N SER A 48 -1.45 -1.86 13.89
CA SER A 48 -2.21 -2.25 12.69
C SER A 48 -3.51 -1.47 12.55
N THR A 49 -4.10 -1.02 13.65
CA THR A 49 -5.31 -0.19 13.68
C THR A 49 -5.14 1.17 12.98
N ILE A 50 -3.91 1.67 12.83
CA ILE A 50 -3.61 2.91 12.11
C ILE A 50 -3.67 2.70 10.58
N THR A 51 -3.32 1.50 10.13
CA THR A 51 -3.21 1.15 8.70
C THR A 51 -4.41 0.39 8.15
N GLN A 52 -5.19 -0.25 9.02
CA GLN A 52 -6.34 -1.08 8.65
C GLN A 52 -7.52 -0.71 9.52
N THR A 53 -8.56 -0.15 8.91
CA THR A 53 -9.78 0.31 9.59
C THR A 53 -10.65 -0.84 10.11
N SER A 54 -10.42 -2.07 9.66
CA SER A 54 -11.24 -3.26 9.94
C SER A 54 -10.65 -4.22 10.98
N ASP A 55 -9.37 -4.07 11.36
CA ASP A 55 -8.73 -5.02 12.28
C ASP A 55 -8.97 -4.58 13.74
N SER A 56 -9.76 -5.36 14.48
CA SER A 56 -10.20 -5.05 15.86
C SER A 56 -9.21 -5.47 16.95
N VAL A 57 -8.06 -6.03 16.56
CA VAL A 57 -7.00 -6.49 17.47
C VAL A 57 -5.72 -5.73 17.17
N SER A 58 -5.19 -5.01 18.17
CA SER A 58 -3.91 -4.31 18.03
C SER A 58 -2.77 -5.30 17.80
N LYS A 59 -2.19 -5.24 16.61
CA LYS A 59 -0.99 -5.99 16.25
C LYS A 59 0.07 -5.01 15.79
N GLN A 60 1.33 -5.26 16.16
CA GLN A 60 2.42 -4.48 15.61
C GLN A 60 2.73 -4.93 14.17
N VAL A 61 2.81 -3.97 13.26
CA VAL A 61 3.23 -4.16 11.87
C VAL A 61 4.46 -3.32 11.58
N ALA A 62 5.33 -3.83 10.71
CA ALA A 62 6.46 -3.10 10.18
C ALA A 62 6.01 -2.35 8.93
N LEU A 63 5.97 -1.02 9.02
CA LEU A 63 5.61 -0.12 7.93
C LEU A 63 6.88 0.34 7.21
N PHE A 64 6.90 0.20 5.88
CA PHE A 64 7.96 0.70 5.01
C PHE A 64 7.36 1.75 4.07
N LYS A 65 7.95 2.94 4.04
CA LYS A 65 7.61 3.95 3.05
C LYS A 65 8.40 3.66 1.77
N CYS A 66 7.69 3.61 0.66
CA CYS A 66 8.22 3.25 -0.65
C CYS A 66 7.88 4.31 -1.69
N SER A 67 8.81 4.57 -2.60
CA SER A 67 8.55 5.37 -3.81
C SER A 67 8.64 4.48 -5.04
N ILE A 68 7.80 4.73 -6.04
CA ILE A 68 7.93 4.09 -7.36
C ILE A 68 9.19 4.62 -8.05
N ILE A 69 9.96 3.72 -8.67
CA ILE A 69 11.13 4.07 -9.49
C ILE A 69 10.67 4.12 -10.94
N GLU A 70 10.75 5.31 -11.55
CA GLU A 70 10.59 5.48 -12.99
C GLU A 70 11.95 5.34 -13.67
N GLU A 71 12.02 4.53 -14.74
CA GLU A 71 13.19 4.39 -15.61
C GLU A 71 13.10 5.34 -16.81
#